data_AF-A0A1I4YWH2-F1
#
_entry.id   AF-A0A1I4YWH2-F1
#
_cell.length_a   1.000
_cell.length_b   1.000
_cell.length_c   1.000
_cell.angle_alpha   90.00
_cell.angle_beta   90.00
_cell.angle_gamma   90.00
#
_symmetry.space_group_name_H-M   'P 1'
#
loop_
_entity.id
_entity.type
_entity.pdbx_description
1 polymer ?
#
loop_
_entity_poly.entity_id
_entity_poly.type
_entity_poly.pdbx_seq_one_letter_code
_entity_poly.pdbx_strand_id
1 'polypeptide(L)'
;MRIAQVKVYYEVNFESDLNLDFYFQTSHIYTISKQMYEELHPMVPNKFIDESDYIRNQDVNSYLVIESTCDIKNYDSINEASAILRPQLLVILGILSFFTDEAFLSYEWVNMNSHITHQHIHSPGNQTKFAVGHKNLVRDLKLLLNRINDSKEEQQILIYTLFERFRKALHFEKESIDSGSYTDESILAYVHILEVLSDEYKDSFRTMIEQKNSELRADLINLIANNPDNLPTKKIKNTINLLIGNQVTLRAKILQMLNEFGLQNDKTNDIVVRFIAHRNSIAHGKKSLYQDIVVFPLKPFFSFVQDIYELPETIKLLAAVCMSKYLGLTIWQKEWNFYLNNIEKPTIQSVKEFLESKKYNNLALADFISGKINGITPNTIFYYFINGKVKHKDFEESMSVIKQLTRKTKRICESLFDCCTVLSDSSDLQLAKISKQIVITSFKKSYYPHSNIRDSIKELQYHNIHVIWFEEWLLKGK
;
A
#
# COMPACT_ATOMS: atom_id res chain seq x y z
N MET A 1 27.66 38.06 -7.47
CA MET A 1 26.49 37.22 -7.17
C MET A 1 25.62 37.99 -6.20
N ARG A 2 24.30 37.84 -6.31
CA ARG A 2 23.33 38.39 -5.36
C ARG A 2 22.65 37.19 -4.70
N ILE A 3 22.19 37.35 -3.46
CA ILE A 3 21.42 36.30 -2.79
C ILE A 3 19.94 36.60 -3.01
N ALA A 4 19.20 35.65 -3.57
CA ALA A 4 17.75 35.73 -3.69
C ALA A 4 17.09 34.89 -2.60
N GLN A 5 15.97 35.37 -2.08
CA GLN A 5 15.08 34.62 -1.21
C GLN A 5 13.76 34.39 -1.93
N VAL A 6 13.26 33.15 -1.88
CA VAL A 6 11.94 32.75 -2.36
C VAL A 6 11.15 32.20 -1.17
N LYS A 7 9.95 32.72 -0.97
CA LYS A 7 9.01 32.32 0.07
C LYS A 7 7.73 31.81 -0.58
N VAL A 8 7.36 30.58 -0.30
CA VAL A 8 6.18 29.92 -0.88
C VAL A 8 5.22 29.51 0.25
N TYR A 9 3.93 29.67 0.00
CA TYR A 9 2.85 29.35 0.93
C TYR A 9 1.96 28.27 0.34
N TYR A 10 1.69 27.22 1.11
CA TYR A 10 0.78 26.13 0.78
C TYR A 10 -0.35 26.08 1.80
N GLU A 11 -1.56 25.84 1.33
CA GLU A 11 -2.68 25.53 2.21
C GLU A 11 -2.54 24.13 2.81
N VAL A 12 -2.89 24.00 4.09
CA VAL A 12 -2.93 22.72 4.81
C VAL A 12 -4.38 22.42 5.14
N ASN A 13 -4.98 21.58 4.29
CA ASN A 13 -6.43 21.31 4.28
C ASN A 13 -6.79 19.86 4.65
N PHE A 14 -5.86 19.09 5.22
CA PHE A 14 -6.10 17.72 5.65
C PHE A 14 -6.45 17.65 7.16
N GLU A 15 -7.11 16.56 7.59
CA GLU A 15 -7.75 16.43 8.91
C GLU A 15 -6.81 16.59 10.11
N SER A 16 -5.51 16.40 9.93
CA SER A 16 -4.52 16.43 11.00
C SER A 16 -3.81 17.78 11.07
N ASP A 17 -3.83 18.41 12.25
CA ASP A 17 -3.06 19.64 12.50
C ASP A 17 -1.56 19.44 12.20
N LEU A 18 -1.03 20.26 11.29
CA LEU A 18 0.41 20.28 10.98
C LEU A 18 1.07 21.39 11.80
N ASN A 19 2.03 21.02 12.65
CA ASN A 19 2.84 21.98 13.40
C ASN A 19 4.31 21.63 13.23
N LEU A 20 5.02 22.42 12.42
CA LEU A 20 6.42 22.21 12.17
C LEU A 20 7.20 23.51 12.13
N ASP A 21 8.48 23.40 12.41
CA ASP A 21 9.49 24.46 12.37
C ASP A 21 10.86 23.79 12.29
N PHE A 22 11.47 23.74 11.12
CA PHE A 22 12.77 23.12 10.93
C PHE A 22 13.53 23.73 9.76
N TYR A 23 14.82 23.41 9.68
CA TYR A 23 15.72 23.91 8.64
C TYR A 23 16.22 22.74 7.81
N PHE A 24 16.31 22.97 6.50
CA PHE A 24 16.91 22.03 5.55
C PHE A 24 17.76 22.80 4.55
N GLN A 25 19.06 22.55 4.54
CA GLN A 25 20.01 23.28 3.69
C GLN A 25 19.85 24.81 3.88
N THR A 26 19.55 25.55 2.82
CA THR A 26 19.32 27.00 2.82
C THR A 26 17.84 27.38 2.96
N SER A 27 17.02 26.48 3.51
CA SER A 27 15.59 26.68 3.72
C SER A 27 15.18 26.67 5.19
N HIS A 28 14.16 27.47 5.50
CA HIS A 28 13.36 27.41 6.72
C HIS A 28 11.94 26.98 6.36
N ILE A 29 11.48 25.92 7.01
CA ILE A 29 10.18 25.30 6.76
C ILE A 29 9.39 25.38 8.06
N TYR A 30 8.24 26.05 8.04
CA TYR A 30 7.43 26.26 9.24
C TYR A 30 5.94 26.39 8.90
N THR A 31 5.08 26.25 9.90
CA THR A 31 3.64 26.46 9.77
C THR A 31 3.20 27.75 10.46
N ILE A 32 2.25 28.46 9.85
CA ILE A 32 1.58 29.64 10.43
C ILE A 32 0.07 29.42 10.49
N SER A 33 -0.59 30.09 11.43
CA SER A 33 -2.05 30.05 11.51
C SER A 33 -2.69 30.82 10.35
N LYS A 34 -3.97 30.52 10.07
CA LYS A 34 -4.77 31.29 9.10
C LYS A 34 -4.80 32.78 9.42
N GLN A 35 -4.99 33.14 10.70
CA GLN A 35 -4.95 34.53 11.16
C GLN A 35 -3.62 35.22 10.80
N MET A 36 -2.48 34.57 11.08
CA MET A 36 -1.18 35.13 10.74
C MET A 36 -0.99 35.29 9.23
N TYR A 37 -1.52 34.36 8.42
CA TYR A 37 -1.47 34.48 6.97
C TYR A 37 -2.30 35.67 6.46
N GLU A 38 -3.53 35.84 6.96
CA GLU A 38 -4.41 36.97 6.61
C GLU A 38 -3.81 38.32 7.03
N GLU A 39 -3.10 38.39 8.17
CA GLU A 39 -2.36 39.58 8.61
C GLU A 39 -1.18 39.92 7.67
N LEU A 40 -0.49 38.91 7.15
CA LEU A 40 0.62 39.08 6.19
C LEU A 40 0.13 39.37 4.76
N HIS A 41 -1.07 38.91 4.41
CA HIS A 41 -1.67 39.04 3.10
C HIS A 41 -3.10 39.59 3.21
N PRO A 42 -3.25 40.86 3.65
CA PRO A 42 -4.57 41.46 3.81
C PRO A 42 -5.31 41.44 2.47
N MET A 43 -6.44 40.74 2.44
CA MET A 43 -7.34 40.71 1.29
C MET A 43 -7.73 42.15 0.95
N VAL A 44 -7.33 42.65 -0.21
CA VAL A 44 -7.94 43.86 -0.77
C VAL A 44 -9.39 43.47 -1.09
N PRO A 45 -10.41 44.13 -0.52
CA PRO A 45 -11.80 43.75 -0.75
C PRO A 45 -12.16 43.96 -2.22
N ASN A 46 -11.99 42.91 -3.01
CA ASN A 46 -12.46 42.87 -4.38
C ASN A 46 -13.96 42.64 -4.32
N LYS A 47 -14.74 43.58 -4.87
CA LYS A 47 -16.22 43.54 -4.93
C LYS A 47 -16.80 42.39 -5.78
N PHE A 48 -15.96 41.45 -6.22
CA PHE A 48 -16.30 40.32 -7.07
C PHE A 48 -15.51 39.11 -6.61
N ILE A 49 -15.85 38.55 -5.44
CA ILE A 49 -15.46 37.19 -5.09
C ILE A 49 -16.69 36.34 -5.39
N ASP A 50 -16.53 35.39 -6.30
CA ASP A 50 -17.55 34.39 -6.64
C ASP A 50 -17.84 33.53 -5.40
N GLU A 51 -19.10 33.21 -5.12
CA GLU A 51 -19.52 32.50 -3.90
C GLU A 51 -18.84 31.13 -3.75
N SER A 52 -18.35 30.56 -4.84
CA SER A 52 -17.61 29.28 -4.87
C SER A 52 -16.18 29.36 -4.27
N ASP A 53 -15.49 30.50 -4.39
CA ASP A 53 -14.17 30.72 -3.79
C ASP A 53 -14.26 31.03 -2.28
N TYR A 54 -15.42 31.51 -1.82
CA TYR A 54 -15.67 31.76 -0.40
C TYR A 54 -15.84 30.46 0.40
N ILE A 55 -16.42 29.42 -0.23
CA ILE A 55 -16.64 28.11 0.41
C ILE A 55 -15.31 27.34 0.58
N ARG A 56 -14.39 27.39 -0.39
CA ARG A 56 -13.06 26.74 -0.27
C ARG A 56 -12.20 27.29 0.87
N ASN A 57 -12.35 28.57 1.19
CA ASN A 57 -11.57 29.24 2.23
C ASN A 57 -11.99 28.88 3.67
N GLN A 58 -13.08 28.13 3.89
CA GLN A 58 -13.54 27.78 5.24
C GLN A 58 -12.78 26.61 5.88
N ASP A 59 -12.15 25.74 5.08
CA ASP A 59 -11.54 24.49 5.57
C ASP A 59 -10.01 24.54 5.76
N VAL A 60 -9.40 25.73 5.61
CA VAL A 60 -7.93 25.90 5.77
C VAL A 60 -7.58 26.02 7.25
N ASN A 61 -6.92 24.98 7.79
CA ASN A 61 -6.50 24.93 9.20
C ASN A 61 -5.24 25.77 9.47
N SER A 62 -4.26 25.70 8.55
CA SER A 62 -2.98 26.40 8.68
C SER A 62 -2.32 26.56 7.30
N TYR A 63 -1.23 27.32 7.24
CA TYR A 63 -0.41 27.47 6.05
C TYR A 63 1.00 26.93 6.30
N LEU A 64 1.48 26.09 5.39
CA LEU A 64 2.87 25.68 5.32
C LEU A 64 3.66 26.75 4.57
N VAL A 65 4.76 27.19 5.17
CA VAL A 65 5.66 28.19 4.63
C VAL A 65 7.02 27.57 4.37
N ILE A 66 7.52 27.73 3.14
CA ILE A 66 8.87 27.33 2.74
C ILE A 66 9.62 28.58 2.29
N GLU A 67 10.56 29.03 3.10
CA GLU A 67 11.51 30.09 2.77
C GLU A 67 12.84 29.48 2.36
N SER A 68 13.39 29.90 1.24
CA SER A 68 14.65 29.36 0.71
C SER A 68 15.53 30.45 0.12
N THR A 69 16.85 30.30 0.23
CA THR A 69 17.82 31.25 -0.33
C THR A 69 18.81 30.60 -1.28
N CYS A 70 19.18 31.29 -2.36
CA CYS A 70 20.18 30.83 -3.33
C CYS A 70 21.02 31.98 -3.89
N ASP A 71 22.21 31.64 -4.38
CA ASP A 71 23.02 32.55 -5.17
C ASP A 71 22.47 32.66 -6.59
N ILE A 72 22.22 33.89 -7.03
CA ILE A 72 21.87 34.22 -8.41
C ILE A 72 23.00 35.02 -9.06
N LYS A 73 23.22 34.80 -10.36
CA LYS A 73 24.23 35.57 -11.08
C LYS A 73 23.73 37.00 -11.27
N ASN A 74 24.67 37.93 -11.47
CA ASN A 74 24.33 39.36 -11.57
C ASN A 74 23.46 39.65 -12.80
N TYR A 75 23.55 38.81 -13.84
CA TYR A 75 22.77 38.94 -15.06
C TYR A 75 21.40 38.24 -15.01
N ASP A 76 21.17 37.36 -14.03
CA ASP A 76 19.90 36.63 -13.91
C ASP A 76 18.82 37.52 -13.29
N SER A 77 17.57 37.30 -13.70
CA SER A 77 16.43 37.92 -13.02
C SER A 77 16.15 37.23 -11.68
N ILE A 78 15.42 37.89 -10.79
CA ILE A 78 15.04 37.26 -9.51
C ILE A 78 14.15 36.02 -9.69
N ASN A 79 13.42 35.93 -10.78
CA ASN A 79 12.56 34.78 -11.09
C ASN A 79 13.39 33.51 -11.34
N GLU A 80 14.67 33.63 -11.71
CA GLU A 80 15.57 32.49 -11.89
C GLU A 80 15.83 31.77 -10.56
N ALA A 81 15.67 32.46 -9.42
CA ALA A 81 15.82 31.86 -8.10
C ALA A 81 14.89 30.66 -7.91
N SER A 82 13.66 30.72 -8.45
CA SER A 82 12.70 29.61 -8.37
C SER A 82 13.16 28.38 -9.15
N ALA A 83 13.86 28.55 -10.27
CA ALA A 83 14.44 27.44 -11.04
C ALA A 83 15.63 26.82 -10.30
N ILE A 84 16.52 27.66 -9.75
CA ILE A 84 17.69 27.22 -8.97
C ILE A 84 17.27 26.47 -7.70
N LEU A 85 16.26 26.96 -7.00
CA LEU A 85 15.75 26.36 -5.75
C LEU A 85 14.82 25.17 -5.98
N ARG A 86 14.43 24.89 -7.22
CA ARG A 86 13.46 23.85 -7.57
C ARG A 86 13.84 22.46 -7.04
N PRO A 87 15.10 21.98 -7.17
CA PRO A 87 15.47 20.67 -6.67
C PRO A 87 15.31 20.55 -5.16
N GLN A 88 15.76 21.56 -4.41
CA GLN A 88 15.63 21.61 -2.94
C GLN A 88 14.16 21.65 -2.51
N LEU A 89 13.32 22.43 -3.19
CA LEU A 89 11.88 22.44 -2.96
C LEU A 89 11.29 21.05 -3.15
N LEU A 90 11.61 20.34 -4.24
CA LEU A 90 11.10 18.99 -4.49
C LEU A 90 11.48 18.00 -3.38
N VAL A 91 12.71 18.09 -2.87
CA VAL A 91 13.16 17.27 -1.73
C VAL A 91 12.34 17.60 -0.49
N ILE A 92 12.16 18.88 -0.16
CA ILE A 92 11.37 19.31 1.00
C ILE A 92 9.93 18.77 0.89
N LEU A 93 9.28 18.93 -0.26
CA LEU A 93 7.92 18.42 -0.47
C LEU A 93 7.89 16.89 -0.36
N GLY A 94 8.91 16.18 -0.85
CA GLY A 94 9.04 14.73 -0.71
C GLY A 94 9.17 14.27 0.74
N ILE A 95 9.97 14.98 1.54
CA ILE A 95 10.08 14.73 2.98
C ILE A 95 8.71 14.94 3.63
N LEU A 96 8.09 16.10 3.42
CA LEU A 96 6.78 16.40 4.03
C LEU A 96 5.75 15.35 3.66
N SER A 97 5.65 14.98 2.37
CA SER A 97 4.74 13.95 1.90
C SER A 97 4.93 12.59 2.57
N PHE A 98 6.18 12.19 2.81
CA PHE A 98 6.47 10.94 3.51
C PHE A 98 6.08 10.95 4.99
N PHE A 99 6.15 12.11 5.65
CA PHE A 99 5.79 12.24 7.06
C PHE A 99 4.30 12.44 7.29
N THR A 100 3.58 13.04 6.34
CA THR A 100 2.16 13.38 6.49
C THR A 100 1.21 12.43 5.76
N ASP A 101 1.71 11.57 4.86
CA ASP A 101 0.89 10.78 3.90
C ASP A 101 0.11 11.64 2.90
N GLU A 102 0.58 12.87 2.64
CA GLU A 102 -0.12 13.84 1.78
C GLU A 102 0.72 14.23 0.57
N ALA A 103 0.11 14.29 -0.61
CA ALA A 103 0.82 14.68 -1.83
C ALA A 103 0.98 16.20 -1.91
N PHE A 104 2.15 16.74 -1.55
CA PHE A 104 2.46 18.15 -1.75
C PHE A 104 2.98 18.40 -3.16
N LEU A 105 2.27 19.19 -3.97
CA LEU A 105 2.67 19.49 -5.33
C LEU A 105 3.25 20.89 -5.44
N SER A 106 4.26 21.02 -6.28
CA SER A 106 5.02 22.26 -6.44
C SER A 106 4.27 23.43 -7.06
N TYR A 107 3.09 23.19 -7.60
CA TYR A 107 2.26 24.19 -8.28
C TYR A 107 0.97 24.49 -7.51
N GLU A 108 0.74 23.85 -6.36
CA GLU A 108 -0.43 24.07 -5.50
C GLU A 108 -0.18 25.13 -4.42
N TRP A 109 0.81 26.01 -4.64
CA TRP A 109 1.03 27.14 -3.72
C TRP A 109 -0.03 28.21 -3.96
N VAL A 110 -0.42 28.89 -2.87
CA VAL A 110 -1.40 29.98 -2.91
C VAL A 110 -0.75 31.36 -3.01
N ASN A 111 0.50 31.48 -2.57
CA ASN A 111 1.26 32.70 -2.66
C ASN A 111 2.76 32.40 -2.81
N MET A 112 3.46 33.25 -3.57
CA MET A 112 4.91 33.19 -3.73
C MET A 112 5.47 34.61 -3.77
N ASN A 113 6.45 34.87 -2.91
CA ASN A 113 7.19 36.12 -2.86
C ASN A 113 8.67 35.88 -3.11
N SER A 114 9.30 36.73 -3.92
CA SER A 114 10.75 36.70 -4.14
C SER A 114 11.37 38.09 -3.98
N HIS A 115 12.49 38.17 -3.27
CA HIS A 115 13.24 39.42 -3.10
C HIS A 115 14.75 39.16 -2.93
N ILE A 116 15.56 40.18 -3.17
CA ILE A 116 17.02 40.12 -2.94
C ILE A 116 17.27 40.30 -1.45
N THR A 117 18.12 39.44 -0.89
CA THR A 117 18.55 39.50 0.51
C THR A 117 20.08 39.60 0.60
N HIS A 118 20.58 39.86 1.80
CA HIS A 118 22.01 40.01 2.08
C HIS A 118 22.65 38.77 2.70
N GLN A 119 21.84 37.82 3.17
CA GLN A 119 22.33 36.65 3.91
C GLN A 119 21.54 35.40 3.53
N HIS A 120 22.23 34.26 3.54
CA HIS A 120 21.58 32.95 3.44
C HIS A 120 20.87 32.61 4.74
N ILE A 121 19.80 31.82 4.61
CA ILE A 121 19.14 31.20 5.76
C ILE A 121 20.09 30.14 6.33
N HIS A 122 20.32 30.23 7.63
CA HIS A 122 21.10 29.26 8.39
C HIS A 122 20.30 28.77 9.59
N SER A 123 20.51 27.51 9.97
CA SER A 123 19.86 26.96 11.16
C SER A 123 20.41 27.62 12.44
N PRO A 124 19.54 28.14 13.34
CA PRO A 124 19.95 28.68 14.62
C PRO A 124 20.29 27.59 15.66
N GLY A 125 20.33 26.32 15.26
CA GLY A 125 20.83 25.20 16.06
C GLY A 125 19.84 24.55 17.05
N ASN A 126 18.81 25.26 17.53
CA ASN A 126 18.10 24.82 18.75
C ASN A 126 16.57 24.65 18.67
N GLN A 127 15.90 24.90 17.54
CA GLN A 127 14.45 24.70 17.46
C GLN A 127 14.08 23.84 16.25
N THR A 128 13.64 22.61 16.54
CA THR A 128 13.03 21.71 15.57
C THR A 128 11.70 21.25 16.13
N LYS A 129 10.61 21.55 15.42
CA LYS A 129 9.27 21.06 15.69
C LYS A 129 8.80 20.28 14.47
N PHE A 130 8.15 19.16 14.71
CA PHE A 130 7.41 18.42 13.70
C PHE A 130 6.37 17.57 14.43
N ALA A 131 5.11 17.97 14.31
CA ALA A 131 3.97 17.21 14.77
C ALA A 131 2.89 17.19 13.69
N VAL A 132 2.23 16.03 13.56
CA VAL A 132 1.08 15.81 12.68
C VAL A 132 -0.02 15.21 13.55
N GLY A 133 -1.09 15.98 13.77
CA GLY A 133 -2.11 15.66 14.77
C GLY A 133 -1.47 15.39 16.14
N HIS A 134 -1.68 14.19 16.67
CA HIS A 134 -1.12 13.77 17.96
C HIS A 134 0.27 13.09 17.86
N LYS A 135 0.83 12.93 16.65
CA LYS A 135 2.13 12.28 16.45
C LYS A 135 3.26 13.30 16.54
N ASN A 136 4.17 13.13 17.49
CA ASN A 136 5.41 13.89 17.55
C ASN A 136 6.48 13.19 16.71
N LEU A 137 6.92 13.86 15.64
CA LEU A 137 7.82 13.33 14.61
C LEU A 137 9.21 13.97 14.67
N VAL A 138 9.50 14.80 15.69
CA VAL A 138 10.78 15.53 15.83
C VAL A 138 11.97 14.57 15.82
N ARG A 139 11.87 13.42 16.48
CA ARG A 139 12.95 12.43 16.54
C ARG A 139 13.25 11.86 15.14
N ASP A 140 12.23 11.39 14.43
CA ASP A 140 12.39 10.80 13.10
C ASP A 140 12.87 11.86 12.09
N LEU A 141 12.38 13.11 12.17
CA LEU A 141 12.91 14.20 11.35
C LEU A 141 14.41 14.42 11.60
N LYS A 142 14.83 14.53 12.87
CA LYS A 142 16.26 14.73 13.20
C LYS A 142 17.13 13.58 12.68
N LEU A 143 16.67 12.34 12.84
CA LEU A 143 17.37 11.17 12.31
C LEU A 143 17.51 11.25 10.79
N LEU A 144 16.43 11.62 10.08
CA LEU A 144 16.48 11.80 8.63
C LEU A 144 17.45 12.90 8.22
N LEU A 145 17.38 14.07 8.84
CA LEU A 145 18.24 15.20 8.51
C LEU A 145 19.72 14.87 8.75
N ASN A 146 20.03 14.22 9.87
CA ASN A 146 21.38 13.72 10.15
C ASN A 146 21.80 12.69 9.10
N ARG A 147 20.93 11.73 8.77
CA ARG A 147 21.21 10.71 7.75
C ARG A 147 21.53 11.32 6.40
N ILE A 148 20.77 12.33 5.96
CA ILE A 148 21.05 13.04 4.70
C ILE A 148 22.39 13.75 4.79
N ASN A 149 22.65 14.51 5.86
CA ASN A 149 23.89 15.27 6.03
C ASN A 149 25.14 14.39 6.10
N ASP A 150 25.03 13.22 6.73
CA ASP A 150 26.14 12.27 6.92
C ASP A 150 26.34 11.33 5.70
N SER A 151 25.40 11.34 4.75
CA SER A 151 25.44 10.47 3.56
C SER A 151 26.37 11.01 2.48
N LYS A 152 26.98 10.10 1.72
CA LYS A 152 27.66 10.45 0.46
C LYS A 152 26.65 10.92 -0.59
N GLU A 153 27.10 11.67 -1.59
CA GLU A 153 26.26 12.21 -2.67
C GLU A 153 25.36 11.15 -3.32
N GLU A 154 25.91 9.97 -3.67
CA GLU A 154 25.15 8.86 -4.26
C GLU A 154 23.98 8.41 -3.36
N GLN A 155 24.22 8.32 -2.05
CA GLN A 155 23.20 7.95 -1.07
C GLN A 155 22.17 9.06 -0.88
N GLN A 156 22.59 10.33 -0.90
CA GLN A 156 21.66 11.47 -0.87
C GLN A 156 20.74 11.46 -2.09
N ILE A 157 21.28 11.24 -3.29
CA ILE A 157 20.52 11.12 -4.54
C ILE A 157 19.51 9.98 -4.45
N LEU A 158 19.92 8.83 -3.89
CA LEU A 158 19.01 7.73 -3.64
C LEU A 158 17.87 8.15 -2.70
N ILE A 159 18.19 8.75 -1.55
CA ILE A 159 17.19 9.23 -0.58
C ILE A 159 16.19 10.19 -1.25
N TYR A 160 16.67 11.17 -2.01
CA TYR A 160 15.82 12.13 -2.73
C TYR A 160 14.95 11.44 -3.79
N THR A 161 15.50 10.45 -4.50
CA THR A 161 14.77 9.66 -5.48
C THR A 161 13.63 8.87 -4.83
N LEU A 162 13.85 8.30 -3.64
CA LEU A 162 12.83 7.56 -2.91
C LEU A 162 11.68 8.48 -2.47
N PHE A 163 11.99 9.65 -1.90
CA PHE A 163 10.98 10.62 -1.51
C PHE A 163 10.17 11.14 -2.70
N GLU A 164 10.83 11.43 -3.82
CA GLU A 164 10.15 11.88 -5.03
C GLU A 164 9.21 10.81 -5.60
N ARG A 165 9.64 9.55 -5.62
CA ARG A 165 8.80 8.43 -6.07
C ARG A 165 7.61 8.22 -5.14
N PHE A 166 7.81 8.31 -3.83
CA PHE A 166 6.74 8.17 -2.85
C PHE A 166 5.69 9.29 -3.01
N ARG A 167 6.14 10.54 -3.09
CA ARG A 167 5.29 11.70 -3.34
C ARG A 167 4.51 11.60 -4.65
N LYS A 168 5.15 11.11 -5.72
CA LYS A 168 4.48 10.87 -7.01
C LYS A 168 3.42 9.77 -6.91
N ALA A 169 3.69 8.70 -6.16
CA ALA A 169 2.73 7.63 -5.93
C ALA A 169 1.48 8.13 -5.18
N LEU A 170 1.68 8.94 -4.12
CA LEU A 170 0.61 9.59 -3.38
C LEU A 170 -0.24 10.51 -4.27
N HIS A 171 0.40 11.25 -5.19
CA HIS A 171 -0.33 12.08 -6.13
C HIS A 171 -1.26 11.26 -7.04
N PHE A 172 -0.75 10.16 -7.62
CA PHE A 172 -1.58 9.27 -8.44
C PHE A 172 -2.72 8.62 -7.63
N GLU A 173 -2.46 8.28 -6.38
CA GLU A 173 -3.47 7.76 -5.46
C GLU A 173 -4.57 8.80 -5.21
N LYS A 174 -4.20 10.06 -4.91
CA LYS A 174 -5.14 11.18 -4.71
C LYS A 174 -6.02 11.43 -5.94
N GLU A 175 -5.43 11.46 -7.14
CA GLU A 175 -6.17 11.60 -8.40
C GLU A 175 -7.06 10.38 -8.72
N SER A 176 -6.79 9.24 -8.06
CA SER A 176 -7.55 8.00 -8.22
C SER A 176 -8.66 7.81 -7.19
N ILE A 177 -8.83 8.67 -6.19
CA ILE A 177 -9.85 8.46 -5.14
C ILE A 177 -11.26 8.38 -5.74
N ASP A 178 -11.62 9.36 -6.59
CA ASP A 178 -12.94 9.41 -7.22
C ASP A 178 -12.96 8.72 -8.58
N SER A 179 -11.82 8.79 -9.28
CA SER A 179 -11.73 8.32 -10.65
C SER A 179 -11.22 6.88 -10.74
N GLY A 180 -10.36 6.39 -9.84
CA GLY A 180 -9.68 5.11 -10.00
C GLY A 180 -8.66 5.06 -11.15
N SER A 181 -8.41 6.19 -11.82
CA SER A 181 -7.73 6.23 -13.13
C SER A 181 -6.25 5.90 -13.09
N TYR A 182 -5.56 6.20 -11.99
CA TYR A 182 -4.10 6.06 -11.85
C TYR A 182 -3.70 5.00 -10.82
N THR A 183 -4.59 4.04 -10.57
CA THR A 183 -4.35 2.95 -9.62
C THR A 183 -3.10 2.15 -10.03
N ASP A 184 -2.98 1.83 -11.32
CA ASP A 184 -1.86 1.04 -11.83
C ASP A 184 -0.54 1.83 -11.73
N GLU A 185 -0.56 3.13 -12.01
CA GLU A 185 0.59 4.03 -11.90
C GLU A 185 1.06 4.21 -10.45
N SER A 186 0.13 4.34 -9.50
CA SER A 186 0.44 4.43 -8.07
C SER A 186 1.15 3.14 -7.59
N ILE A 187 0.60 1.97 -7.95
CA ILE A 187 1.18 0.67 -7.62
C ILE A 187 2.57 0.51 -8.24
N LEU A 188 2.75 0.88 -9.51
CA LEU A 188 4.05 0.84 -10.16
C LEU A 188 5.07 1.73 -9.46
N ALA A 189 4.67 2.94 -9.05
CA ALA A 189 5.55 3.86 -8.35
C ALA A 189 6.01 3.28 -7.00
N TYR A 190 5.10 2.66 -6.22
CA TYR A 190 5.46 1.99 -4.97
C TYR A 190 6.34 0.75 -5.17
N VAL A 191 6.06 -0.09 -6.18
CA VAL A 191 6.92 -1.25 -6.49
C VAL A 191 8.32 -0.81 -6.93
N HIS A 192 8.41 0.31 -7.66
CA HIS A 192 9.71 0.85 -8.06
C HIS A 192 10.55 1.29 -6.85
N ILE A 193 9.93 1.85 -5.80
CA ILE A 193 10.66 2.15 -4.54
C ILE A 193 11.32 0.88 -3.99
N LEU A 194 10.60 -0.25 -3.96
CA LEU A 194 11.15 -1.53 -3.52
C LEU A 194 12.25 -2.04 -4.46
N GLU A 195 12.07 -1.88 -5.77
CA GLU A 195 13.06 -2.26 -6.78
C GLU A 195 14.38 -1.51 -6.57
N VAL A 196 14.34 -0.17 -6.47
CA VAL A 196 15.53 0.66 -6.23
C VAL A 196 16.19 0.31 -4.89
N LEU A 197 15.41 0.23 -3.80
CA LEU A 197 15.99 -0.10 -2.49
C LEU A 197 16.63 -1.49 -2.47
N SER A 198 16.05 -2.47 -3.17
CA SER A 198 16.58 -3.83 -3.17
C SER A 198 17.94 -3.94 -3.88
N ASP A 199 18.28 -2.99 -4.76
CA ASP A 199 19.57 -2.97 -5.44
C ASP A 199 20.72 -2.57 -4.50
N GLU A 200 20.47 -1.83 -3.43
CA GLU A 200 21.46 -1.54 -2.38
C GLU A 200 21.95 -2.81 -1.66
N TYR A 201 21.14 -3.87 -1.68
CA TYR A 201 21.44 -5.15 -1.04
C TYR A 201 21.88 -6.22 -2.04
N LYS A 202 22.14 -5.84 -3.30
CA LYS A 202 22.52 -6.77 -4.37
C LYS A 202 23.82 -7.52 -4.08
N ASP A 203 24.81 -6.87 -3.48
CA ASP A 203 26.09 -7.52 -3.18
C ASP A 203 25.96 -8.47 -1.98
N SER A 204 25.24 -8.08 -0.91
CA SER A 204 24.87 -9.02 0.17
C SER A 204 24.14 -10.24 -0.40
N PHE A 205 23.18 -10.01 -1.30
CA PHE A 205 22.43 -11.07 -1.96
C PHE A 205 23.31 -11.99 -2.82
N ARG A 206 24.28 -11.44 -3.56
CA ARG A 206 25.26 -12.22 -4.34
C ARG A 206 26.11 -13.10 -3.43
N THR A 207 26.63 -12.56 -2.33
CA THR A 207 27.40 -13.32 -1.35
C THR A 207 26.57 -14.45 -0.75
N MET A 208 25.30 -14.20 -0.41
CA MET A 208 24.39 -15.23 0.10
C MET A 208 24.13 -16.33 -0.94
N ILE A 209 23.93 -15.98 -2.21
CA ILE A 209 23.78 -16.95 -3.30
C ILE A 209 25.05 -17.80 -3.45
N GLU A 210 26.23 -17.18 -3.41
CA GLU A 210 27.52 -17.89 -3.53
C GLU A 210 27.73 -18.87 -2.38
N GLN A 211 27.40 -18.47 -1.15
CA GLN A 211 27.43 -19.34 0.03
C GLN A 211 26.47 -20.52 -0.14
N LYS A 212 25.21 -20.25 -0.49
CA LYS A 212 24.19 -21.28 -0.70
C LYS A 212 24.53 -22.24 -1.84
N ASN A 213 25.12 -21.72 -2.93
CA ASN A 213 25.63 -22.55 -4.02
C ASN A 213 26.80 -23.43 -3.59
N SER A 214 27.62 -22.96 -2.66
CA SER A 214 28.74 -23.74 -2.11
C SER A 214 28.23 -24.85 -1.18
N GLU A 215 27.24 -24.56 -0.34
CA GLU A 215 26.53 -25.54 0.49
C GLU A 215 25.83 -26.62 -0.37
N LEU A 216 25.05 -26.21 -1.38
CA LEU A 216 24.37 -27.14 -2.28
C LEU A 216 25.36 -28.01 -3.06
N ARG A 217 26.53 -27.47 -3.44
CA ARG A 217 27.61 -28.25 -4.06
C ARG A 217 28.20 -29.26 -3.09
N ALA A 218 28.44 -28.87 -1.83
CA ALA A 218 28.93 -29.78 -0.80
C ALA A 218 27.91 -30.91 -0.51
N ASP A 219 26.63 -30.58 -0.41
CA ASP A 219 25.55 -31.57 -0.23
C ASP A 219 25.49 -32.56 -1.39
N LEU A 220 25.65 -32.07 -2.62
CA LEU A 220 25.65 -32.89 -3.83
C LEU A 220 26.87 -33.84 -3.83
N ILE A 221 28.05 -33.34 -3.49
CA ILE A 221 29.27 -34.14 -3.33
C ILE A 221 29.07 -35.21 -2.25
N ASN A 222 28.53 -34.84 -1.08
CA ASN A 222 28.25 -35.77 0.02
C ASN A 222 27.22 -36.84 -0.36
N LEU A 223 26.17 -36.47 -1.10
CA LEU A 223 25.15 -37.41 -1.58
C LEU A 223 25.73 -38.44 -2.54
N ILE A 224 26.62 -38.02 -3.45
CA ILE A 224 27.33 -38.89 -4.39
C ILE A 224 28.33 -39.78 -3.64
N ALA A 225 29.14 -39.19 -2.75
CA ALA A 225 30.18 -39.91 -2.01
C ALA A 225 29.61 -41.00 -1.07
N ASN A 226 28.47 -40.73 -0.43
CA ASN A 226 27.86 -41.66 0.53
C ASN A 226 26.93 -42.70 -0.12
N ASN A 227 26.59 -42.58 -1.42
CA ASN A 227 25.70 -43.53 -2.11
C ASN A 227 26.21 -43.89 -3.52
N PRO A 228 27.44 -44.41 -3.67
CA PRO A 228 28.03 -44.69 -4.97
C PRO A 228 27.23 -45.73 -5.80
N ASP A 229 26.63 -46.72 -5.14
CA ASP A 229 25.90 -47.83 -5.80
C ASP A 229 24.38 -47.59 -5.93
N ASN A 230 23.83 -46.56 -5.28
CA ASN A 230 22.39 -46.25 -5.30
C ASN A 230 22.13 -44.74 -5.25
N LEU A 231 22.54 -44.04 -6.30
CA LEU A 231 22.42 -42.58 -6.41
C LEU A 231 20.94 -42.15 -6.34
N PRO A 232 20.53 -41.32 -5.36
CA PRO A 232 19.16 -40.85 -5.25
C PRO A 232 18.88 -39.79 -6.34
N THR A 233 18.60 -40.27 -7.55
CA THR A 233 18.54 -39.49 -8.80
C THR A 233 17.56 -38.33 -8.70
N LYS A 234 16.46 -38.49 -7.96
CA LYS A 234 15.48 -37.44 -7.69
C LYS A 234 16.04 -36.32 -6.81
N LYS A 235 16.79 -36.64 -5.75
CA LYS A 235 17.42 -35.64 -4.87
C LYS A 235 18.52 -34.90 -5.63
N ILE A 236 19.36 -35.63 -6.37
CA ILE A 236 20.43 -35.03 -7.20
C ILE A 236 19.84 -34.09 -8.25
N LYS A 237 18.81 -34.53 -8.99
CA LYS A 237 18.12 -33.69 -9.99
C LYS A 237 17.51 -32.43 -9.36
N ASN A 238 16.94 -32.54 -8.16
CA ASN A 238 16.42 -31.38 -7.41
C ASN A 238 17.54 -30.40 -7.04
N THR A 239 18.67 -30.87 -6.50
CA THR A 239 19.81 -30.02 -6.15
C THR A 239 20.44 -29.34 -7.36
N ILE A 240 20.57 -30.05 -8.49
CA ILE A 240 21.05 -29.49 -9.77
C ILE A 240 20.08 -28.41 -10.28
N ASN A 241 18.78 -28.66 -10.24
CA ASN A 241 17.79 -27.67 -10.66
C ASN A 241 17.83 -26.39 -9.79
N LEU A 242 18.09 -26.53 -8.48
CA LEU A 242 18.27 -25.37 -7.58
C LEU A 242 19.54 -24.59 -7.93
N LEU A 243 20.64 -25.26 -8.26
CA LEU A 243 21.89 -24.62 -8.68
C LEU A 243 21.74 -23.86 -10.02
N ILE A 244 21.03 -24.44 -11.00
CA ILE A 244 20.79 -23.83 -12.32
C ILE A 244 19.76 -22.68 -12.22
N GLY A 245 18.78 -22.80 -11.31
CA GLY A 245 17.67 -21.86 -11.17
C GLY A 245 17.98 -20.55 -10.43
N ASN A 246 19.21 -20.36 -9.91
CA ASN A 246 19.61 -19.18 -9.14
C ASN A 246 19.83 -17.92 -10.00
N GLN A 247 18.85 -17.58 -10.86
CA GLN A 247 18.80 -16.26 -11.48
C GLN A 247 18.34 -15.22 -10.46
N VAL A 248 19.05 -14.09 -10.41
CA VAL A 248 18.72 -12.95 -9.54
C VAL A 248 17.44 -12.27 -10.05
N THR A 249 16.29 -12.76 -9.61
CA THR A 249 14.99 -12.14 -9.92
C THR A 249 14.74 -10.93 -9.02
N LEU A 250 13.94 -9.96 -9.49
CA LEU A 250 13.51 -8.81 -8.69
C LEU A 250 12.85 -9.25 -7.38
N ARG A 251 11.96 -10.25 -7.45
CA ARG A 251 11.35 -10.86 -6.27
C ARG A 251 12.40 -11.28 -5.25
N ALA A 252 13.42 -12.02 -5.67
CA ALA A 252 14.42 -12.55 -4.75
C ALA A 252 15.26 -11.42 -4.10
N LYS A 253 15.58 -10.35 -4.84
CA LYS A 253 16.25 -9.16 -4.28
C LYS A 253 15.41 -8.50 -3.21
N ILE A 254 14.12 -8.26 -3.47
CA ILE A 254 13.21 -7.63 -2.50
C ILE A 254 13.07 -8.51 -1.25
N LEU A 255 12.93 -9.83 -1.41
CA LEU A 255 12.85 -10.74 -0.26
C LEU A 255 14.12 -10.73 0.59
N GLN A 256 15.31 -10.64 -0.04
CA GLN A 256 16.55 -10.48 0.72
C GLN A 256 16.59 -9.16 1.48
N MET A 257 16.26 -8.04 0.83
CA MET A 257 16.20 -6.74 1.49
C MET A 257 15.25 -6.76 2.69
N LEU A 258 14.08 -7.39 2.56
CA LEU A 258 13.13 -7.55 3.66
C LEU A 258 13.69 -8.39 4.81
N ASN A 259 14.51 -9.40 4.51
CA ASN A 259 15.22 -10.18 5.53
C ASN A 259 16.21 -9.31 6.31
N GLU A 260 17.02 -8.50 5.61
CA GLU A 260 17.97 -7.55 6.22
C GLU A 260 17.26 -6.52 7.11
N PHE A 261 16.05 -6.10 6.72
CA PHE A 261 15.22 -5.20 7.52
C PHE A 261 14.46 -5.88 8.67
N GLY A 262 14.51 -7.20 8.79
CA GLY A 262 13.71 -7.96 9.77
C GLY A 262 12.20 -7.85 9.51
N LEU A 263 11.79 -7.62 8.26
CA LEU A 263 10.39 -7.49 7.84
C LEU A 263 9.86 -8.77 7.16
N GLN A 264 10.74 -9.74 6.87
CA GLN A 264 10.35 -10.95 6.17
C GLN A 264 9.48 -11.87 7.04
N ASN A 265 8.29 -12.18 6.55
CA ASN A 265 7.39 -13.21 7.08
C ASN A 265 6.50 -13.73 5.94
N ASP A 266 5.70 -14.78 6.20
CA ASP A 266 4.87 -15.42 5.17
C ASP A 266 3.88 -14.45 4.50
N LYS A 267 3.24 -13.55 5.27
CA LYS A 267 2.31 -12.56 4.72
C LYS A 267 3.04 -11.56 3.82
N THR A 268 4.17 -11.04 4.28
CA THR A 268 4.98 -10.10 3.50
C THR A 268 5.54 -10.75 2.24
N ASN A 269 5.93 -12.02 2.30
CA ASN A 269 6.34 -12.80 1.14
C ASN A 269 5.20 -12.88 0.12
N ASP A 270 3.98 -13.23 0.55
CA ASP A 270 2.80 -13.29 -0.32
C ASP A 270 2.49 -11.92 -0.95
N ILE A 271 2.56 -10.83 -0.21
CA ILE A 271 2.40 -9.45 -0.72
C ILE A 271 3.39 -9.20 -1.86
N VAL A 272 4.68 -9.48 -1.66
CA VAL A 272 5.72 -9.28 -2.70
C VAL A 272 5.41 -10.11 -3.95
N VAL A 273 4.97 -11.36 -3.80
CA VAL A 273 4.59 -12.18 -4.96
C VAL A 273 3.46 -11.56 -5.76
N ARG A 274 2.41 -11.10 -5.08
CA ARG A 274 1.23 -10.49 -5.73
C ARG A 274 1.60 -9.21 -6.46
N PHE A 275 2.29 -8.28 -5.81
CA PHE A 275 2.60 -6.99 -6.42
C PHE A 275 3.66 -7.06 -7.52
N ILE A 276 4.58 -8.03 -7.48
CA ILE A 276 5.46 -8.31 -8.62
C ILE A 276 4.67 -8.87 -9.81
N ALA A 277 3.64 -9.68 -9.56
CA ALA A 277 2.77 -10.16 -10.63
C ALA A 277 1.94 -9.02 -11.26
N HIS A 278 1.46 -8.06 -10.44
CA HIS A 278 0.79 -6.85 -10.92
C HIS A 278 1.72 -6.00 -11.78
N ARG A 279 2.91 -5.66 -11.25
CA ARG A 279 3.95 -4.91 -11.99
C ARG A 279 4.30 -5.57 -13.32
N ASN A 280 4.49 -6.89 -13.35
CA ASN A 280 4.81 -7.61 -14.58
C ASN A 280 3.64 -7.61 -15.57
N SER A 281 2.40 -7.67 -15.08
CA SER A 281 1.21 -7.62 -15.93
C SER A 281 1.06 -6.25 -16.60
N ILE A 282 1.35 -5.17 -15.87
CA ILE A 282 1.35 -3.79 -16.41
C ILE A 282 2.51 -3.61 -17.39
N ALA A 283 3.74 -3.96 -17.00
CA ALA A 283 4.95 -3.73 -17.81
C ALA A 283 4.96 -4.51 -19.14
N HIS A 284 4.42 -5.73 -19.16
CA HIS A 284 4.36 -6.55 -20.36
C HIS A 284 3.05 -6.39 -21.14
N GLY A 285 2.15 -5.50 -20.69
CA GLY A 285 0.89 -5.18 -21.37
C GLY A 285 0.14 -6.43 -21.80
N LYS A 286 -0.14 -7.34 -20.87
CA LYS A 286 -0.79 -8.63 -21.19
C LYS A 286 -1.96 -8.39 -22.15
N LYS A 287 -2.05 -9.19 -23.22
CA LYS A 287 -3.06 -9.13 -24.29
C LYS A 287 -4.53 -9.21 -23.82
N SER A 288 -4.78 -9.33 -22.51
CA SER A 288 -6.07 -9.58 -21.87
C SER A 288 -6.49 -8.43 -20.93
N LEU A 289 -6.33 -7.18 -21.37
CA LEU A 289 -6.80 -6.02 -20.62
C LEU A 289 -8.33 -5.89 -20.70
N TYR A 290 -8.90 -6.22 -21.87
CA TYR A 290 -10.34 -6.24 -22.09
C TYR A 290 -11.01 -7.35 -21.28
N GLN A 291 -12.16 -7.01 -20.67
CA GLN A 291 -12.96 -7.92 -19.85
C GLN A 291 -14.44 -7.79 -20.28
N ASP A 292 -15.09 -8.91 -20.58
CA ASP A 292 -16.52 -8.94 -20.93
C ASP A 292 -17.44 -8.69 -19.73
N ILE A 293 -16.92 -8.95 -18.51
CA ILE A 293 -17.62 -8.76 -17.25
C ILE A 293 -16.79 -7.80 -16.39
N VAL A 294 -17.45 -6.75 -15.93
CA VAL A 294 -16.90 -5.80 -14.96
C VAL A 294 -17.69 -5.86 -13.66
N VAL A 295 -17.01 -5.62 -12.55
CA VAL A 295 -17.53 -5.74 -11.19
C VAL A 295 -17.38 -4.42 -10.44
N PHE A 296 -18.27 -4.17 -9.48
CA PHE A 296 -18.22 -2.94 -8.68
C PHE A 296 -17.06 -2.95 -7.68
N PRO A 297 -16.46 -1.78 -7.38
CA PRO A 297 -16.74 -0.48 -8.00
C PRO A 297 -16.24 -0.43 -9.45
N LEU A 298 -17.06 0.15 -10.34
CA LEU A 298 -16.72 0.24 -11.76
C LEU A 298 -15.55 1.22 -11.95
N LYS A 299 -14.42 0.70 -12.43
CA LYS A 299 -13.28 1.52 -12.83
C LYS A 299 -13.57 2.21 -14.17
N PRO A 300 -13.14 3.46 -14.40
CA PRO A 300 -13.34 4.16 -15.66
C PRO A 300 -12.48 3.60 -16.79
N PHE A 301 -11.39 2.92 -16.43
CA PHE A 301 -10.48 2.25 -17.34
C PHE A 301 -10.32 0.79 -16.90
N PHE A 302 -10.06 -0.09 -17.86
CA PHE A 302 -9.60 -1.43 -17.54
C PHE A 302 -8.27 -1.33 -16.78
N SER A 303 -8.17 -2.08 -15.69
CA SER A 303 -6.97 -2.12 -14.84
C SER A 303 -6.34 -3.50 -14.91
N PHE A 304 -5.00 -3.54 -14.86
CA PHE A 304 -4.26 -4.80 -14.76
C PHE A 304 -4.37 -5.43 -13.38
N VAL A 305 -4.79 -4.66 -12.37
CA VAL A 305 -5.17 -5.19 -11.06
C VAL A 305 -6.56 -5.79 -11.17
N GLN A 306 -6.57 -7.11 -11.41
CA GLN A 306 -7.79 -7.91 -11.58
C GLN A 306 -8.46 -8.29 -10.27
N ASP A 307 -7.70 -8.36 -9.17
CA ASP A 307 -8.27 -8.68 -7.86
C ASP A 307 -8.95 -7.42 -7.29
N ILE A 308 -10.28 -7.45 -7.24
CA ILE A 308 -11.10 -6.37 -6.66
C ILE A 308 -10.85 -6.15 -5.16
N TYR A 309 -10.25 -7.12 -4.49
CA TYR A 309 -9.91 -7.05 -3.07
C TYR A 309 -8.47 -6.59 -2.81
N GLU A 310 -7.67 -6.33 -3.85
CA GLU A 310 -6.31 -5.84 -3.68
C GLU A 310 -6.34 -4.33 -3.37
N LEU A 311 -5.82 -3.96 -2.21
CA LEU A 311 -5.78 -2.59 -1.74
C LEU A 311 -4.42 -1.97 -2.13
N PRO A 312 -4.38 -0.84 -2.88
CA PRO A 312 -3.13 -0.11 -3.16
C PRO A 312 -2.38 0.29 -1.89
N GLU A 313 -3.10 0.57 -0.80
CA GLU A 313 -2.57 0.82 0.54
C GLU A 313 -1.54 -0.25 0.99
N THR A 314 -1.74 -1.51 0.60
CA THR A 314 -0.84 -2.63 0.94
C THR A 314 0.60 -2.36 0.49
N ILE A 315 0.78 -1.93 -0.76
CA ILE A 315 2.09 -1.70 -1.34
C ILE A 315 2.66 -0.35 -0.91
N LYS A 316 1.79 0.66 -0.68
CA LYS A 316 2.18 1.94 -0.05
C LYS A 316 2.85 1.70 1.29
N LEU A 317 2.19 0.98 2.21
CA LEU A 317 2.72 0.71 3.54
C LEU A 317 4.00 -0.11 3.51
N LEU A 318 4.08 -1.12 2.62
CA LEU A 318 5.31 -1.90 2.44
C LEU A 318 6.47 -1.03 1.95
N ALA A 319 6.24 -0.15 0.97
CA ALA A 319 7.25 0.80 0.50
C ALA A 319 7.67 1.78 1.60
N ALA A 320 6.70 2.34 2.33
CA ALA A 320 6.93 3.32 3.38
C ALA A 320 7.73 2.73 4.58
N VAL A 321 7.41 1.50 5.01
CA VAL A 321 8.15 0.83 6.08
C VAL A 321 9.55 0.43 5.62
N CYS A 322 9.75 0.02 4.36
CA CYS A 322 11.07 -0.25 3.81
C CYS A 322 11.94 1.01 3.75
N MET A 323 11.39 2.13 3.27
CA MET A 323 12.05 3.43 3.31
C MET A 323 12.41 3.84 4.74
N SER A 324 11.49 3.65 5.69
CA SER A 324 11.75 3.93 7.12
C SER A 324 12.93 3.13 7.64
N LYS A 325 12.98 1.82 7.36
CA LYS A 325 14.07 0.94 7.80
C LYS A 325 15.41 1.34 7.18
N TYR A 326 15.43 1.64 5.88
CA TYR A 326 16.62 2.12 5.18
C TYR A 326 17.17 3.43 5.80
N LEU A 327 16.27 4.33 6.20
CA LEU A 327 16.61 5.63 6.80
C LEU A 327 16.84 5.57 8.32
N GLY A 328 16.61 4.43 8.97
CA GLY A 328 16.70 4.29 10.43
C GLY A 328 15.54 4.92 11.21
N LEU A 329 14.39 5.13 10.56
CA LEU A 329 13.18 5.74 11.11
C LEU A 329 12.19 4.68 11.61
N THR A 330 11.22 5.11 12.42
CA THR A 330 10.17 4.22 12.95
C THR A 330 8.73 4.64 12.62
N ILE A 331 8.56 5.76 11.93
CA ILE A 331 7.28 6.42 11.68
C ILE A 331 6.18 5.51 11.09
N TRP A 332 6.52 4.59 10.17
CA TRP A 332 5.53 3.71 9.50
C TRP A 332 5.40 2.31 10.13
N GLN A 333 6.15 2.02 11.19
CA GLN A 333 6.21 0.66 11.76
C GLN A 333 4.87 0.25 12.40
N LYS A 334 4.17 1.19 13.04
CA LYS A 334 2.92 0.91 13.76
C LYS A 334 1.79 0.59 12.79
N GLU A 335 1.67 1.40 11.75
CA GLU A 335 0.70 1.28 10.66
C GLU A 335 0.91 -0.04 9.92
N TRP A 336 2.17 -0.36 9.57
CA TRP A 336 2.51 -1.64 8.95
C TRP A 336 2.13 -2.85 9.82
N ASN A 337 2.48 -2.82 11.11
CA ASN A 337 2.14 -3.90 12.03
C ASN A 337 0.63 -4.03 12.24
N PHE A 338 -0.10 -2.91 12.29
CA PHE A 338 -1.56 -2.92 12.39
C PHE A 338 -2.17 -3.54 11.13
N TYR A 339 -1.72 -3.12 9.96
CA TYR A 339 -2.18 -3.65 8.68
C TYR A 339 -1.94 -5.16 8.57
N LEU A 340 -0.71 -5.62 8.82
CA LEU A 340 -0.38 -7.06 8.73
C LEU A 340 -1.20 -7.93 9.68
N ASN A 341 -1.51 -7.44 10.88
CA ASN A 341 -2.20 -8.23 11.89
C ASN A 341 -3.72 -8.21 11.75
N ASN A 342 -4.30 -7.10 11.27
CA ASN A 342 -5.75 -6.88 11.31
C ASN A 342 -6.41 -6.79 9.94
N ILE A 343 -5.66 -6.42 8.89
CA ILE A 343 -6.21 -6.16 7.55
C ILE A 343 -5.73 -7.21 6.54
N GLU A 344 -4.42 -7.50 6.50
CA GLU A 344 -3.87 -8.46 5.55
C GLU A 344 -4.41 -9.86 5.80
N LYS A 345 -4.95 -10.47 4.75
CA LYS A 345 -5.56 -11.80 4.80
C LYS A 345 -4.51 -12.86 5.21
N PRO A 346 -4.91 -13.92 5.95
CA PRO A 346 -4.05 -15.07 6.21
C PRO A 346 -3.54 -15.68 4.90
N THR A 347 -2.33 -16.22 4.88
CA THR A 347 -1.73 -16.79 3.66
C THR A 347 -2.50 -18.01 3.17
N ILE A 348 -2.42 -18.29 1.87
CA ILE A 348 -3.04 -19.49 1.29
C ILE A 348 -2.50 -20.77 1.93
N GLN A 349 -1.22 -20.80 2.31
CA GLN A 349 -0.62 -21.94 2.99
C GLN A 349 -1.28 -22.18 4.35
N SER A 350 -1.45 -21.12 5.16
CA SER A 350 -2.15 -21.22 6.45
C SER A 350 -3.61 -21.67 6.28
N VAL A 351 -4.28 -21.24 5.20
CA VAL A 351 -5.66 -21.67 4.90
C VAL A 351 -5.71 -23.15 4.50
N LYS A 352 -4.79 -23.61 3.66
CA LYS A 352 -4.70 -25.03 3.28
C LYS A 352 -4.44 -25.92 4.50
N GLU A 353 -3.49 -25.55 5.35
CA GLU A 353 -3.22 -26.29 6.59
C GLU A 353 -4.44 -26.34 7.51
N PHE A 354 -5.20 -25.24 7.61
CA PHE A 354 -6.43 -25.19 8.39
C PHE A 354 -7.51 -26.14 7.85
N LEU A 355 -7.66 -26.19 6.52
CA LEU A 355 -8.62 -27.07 5.84
C LEU A 355 -8.22 -28.55 5.95
N GLU A 356 -6.95 -28.86 5.70
CA GLU A 356 -6.39 -30.22 5.75
C GLU A 356 -6.46 -30.81 7.15
N SER A 357 -6.13 -30.01 8.18
CA SER A 357 -6.22 -30.42 9.58
C SER A 357 -7.65 -30.45 10.12
N LYS A 358 -8.65 -30.05 9.32
CA LYS A 358 -10.07 -29.96 9.70
C LYS A 358 -10.31 -29.22 11.02
N LYS A 359 -9.50 -28.20 11.31
CA LYS A 359 -9.60 -27.41 12.55
C LYS A 359 -10.99 -26.79 12.76
N TYR A 360 -11.73 -26.55 11.67
CA TYR A 360 -13.11 -26.06 11.71
C TYR A 360 -14.10 -26.98 12.42
N ASN A 361 -13.87 -28.30 12.50
CA ASN A 361 -14.82 -29.24 13.13
C ASN A 361 -15.04 -28.98 14.63
N ASN A 362 -14.05 -28.40 15.31
CA ASN A 362 -14.08 -28.16 16.74
C ASN A 362 -14.32 -26.68 17.09
N LEU A 363 -14.65 -25.84 16.10
CA LEU A 363 -14.89 -24.42 16.31
C LEU A 363 -16.38 -24.13 16.50
N ALA A 364 -16.69 -23.34 17.53
CA ALA A 364 -17.97 -22.66 17.59
C ALA A 364 -18.08 -21.67 16.41
N LEU A 365 -19.27 -21.53 15.84
CA LEU A 365 -19.48 -20.63 14.69
C LEU A 365 -19.02 -19.19 14.97
N ALA A 366 -19.23 -18.69 16.19
CA ALA A 366 -18.80 -17.34 16.59
C ALA A 366 -17.26 -17.18 16.52
N ASP A 367 -16.52 -18.20 16.96
CA ASP A 367 -15.06 -18.24 16.92
C ASP A 367 -14.54 -18.34 15.48
N PHE A 368 -15.28 -19.05 14.60
CA PHE A 368 -14.93 -19.14 13.19
C PHE A 368 -15.17 -17.82 12.46
N ILE A 369 -16.32 -17.17 12.68
CA ILE A 369 -16.62 -15.85 12.13
C ILE A 369 -15.63 -14.79 12.61
N SER A 370 -15.18 -14.87 13.87
CA SER A 370 -14.19 -13.93 14.40
C SER A 370 -12.75 -14.21 13.97
N GLY A 371 -12.47 -15.32 13.27
CA GLY A 371 -11.12 -15.68 12.85
C GLY A 371 -10.19 -16.08 14.00
N LYS A 372 -10.73 -16.71 15.05
CA LYS A 372 -9.96 -17.05 16.27
C LYS A 372 -8.71 -17.88 15.99
N ILE A 373 -8.74 -18.74 14.98
CA ILE A 373 -7.57 -19.51 14.54
C ILE A 373 -6.91 -18.78 13.38
N ASN A 374 -5.75 -18.18 13.64
CA ASN A 374 -4.87 -17.54 12.65
C ASN A 374 -5.56 -16.48 11.76
N GLY A 375 -6.65 -15.85 12.22
CA GLY A 375 -7.42 -14.88 11.44
C GLY A 375 -8.25 -15.50 10.31
N ILE A 376 -8.39 -16.83 10.24
CA ILE A 376 -9.10 -17.51 9.16
C ILE A 376 -10.61 -17.45 9.42
N THR A 377 -11.32 -16.77 8.53
CA THR A 377 -12.79 -16.60 8.58
C THR A 377 -13.46 -17.28 7.38
N PRO A 378 -14.79 -17.46 7.38
CA PRO A 378 -15.54 -17.86 6.18
C PRO A 378 -15.21 -17.02 4.94
N ASN A 379 -15.16 -15.70 5.09
CA ASN A 379 -14.81 -14.79 4.00
C ASN A 379 -13.38 -15.00 3.48
N THR A 380 -12.42 -15.35 4.35
CA THR A 380 -11.07 -15.70 3.92
C THR A 380 -11.06 -16.94 3.02
N ILE A 381 -11.82 -17.97 3.39
CA ILE A 381 -11.89 -19.21 2.61
C ILE A 381 -12.66 -18.98 1.31
N PHE A 382 -13.75 -18.21 1.36
CA PHE A 382 -14.50 -17.79 0.17
C PHE A 382 -13.61 -17.04 -0.82
N TYR A 383 -12.82 -16.06 -0.36
CA TYR A 383 -11.85 -15.34 -1.21
C TYR A 383 -10.89 -16.29 -1.92
N TYR A 384 -10.35 -17.30 -1.23
CA TYR A 384 -9.46 -18.27 -1.86
C TYR A 384 -10.19 -19.28 -2.75
N PHE A 385 -11.48 -19.56 -2.48
CA PHE A 385 -12.32 -20.40 -3.32
C PHE A 385 -12.64 -19.72 -4.66
N ILE A 386 -13.12 -18.47 -4.65
CA ILE A 386 -13.46 -17.74 -5.89
C ILE A 386 -12.23 -17.47 -6.77
N ASN A 387 -11.05 -17.36 -6.15
CA ASN A 387 -9.76 -17.25 -6.85
C ASN A 387 -9.18 -18.62 -7.30
N GLY A 388 -9.95 -19.71 -7.19
CA GLY A 388 -9.55 -21.05 -7.64
C GLY A 388 -8.42 -21.71 -6.83
N LYS A 389 -8.07 -21.16 -5.66
CA LYS A 389 -6.98 -21.65 -4.79
C LYS A 389 -7.46 -22.68 -3.75
N VAL A 390 -8.77 -22.72 -3.49
CA VAL A 390 -9.45 -23.71 -2.64
C VAL A 390 -10.49 -24.44 -3.50
N LYS A 391 -10.58 -25.77 -3.35
CA LYS A 391 -11.54 -26.59 -4.09
C LYS A 391 -12.94 -26.46 -3.49
N HIS A 392 -13.97 -26.58 -4.32
CA HIS A 392 -15.37 -26.53 -3.89
C HIS A 392 -15.68 -27.49 -2.73
N LYS A 393 -15.17 -28.73 -2.79
CA LYS A 393 -15.38 -29.73 -1.73
C LYS A 393 -14.82 -29.28 -0.39
N ASP A 394 -13.60 -28.75 -0.37
CA ASP A 394 -12.95 -28.31 0.87
C ASP A 394 -13.67 -27.07 1.45
N PHE A 395 -14.12 -26.18 0.57
CA PHE A 395 -14.97 -25.05 0.94
C PHE A 395 -16.29 -25.52 1.57
N GLU A 396 -17.03 -26.42 0.91
CA GLU A 396 -18.30 -26.99 1.42
C GLU A 396 -18.12 -27.70 2.77
N GLU A 397 -17.10 -28.54 2.92
CA GLU A 397 -16.81 -29.25 4.18
C GLU A 397 -16.52 -28.26 5.31
N SER A 398 -15.72 -27.22 5.06
CA SER A 398 -15.37 -26.22 6.07
C SER A 398 -16.57 -25.39 6.54
N MET A 399 -17.59 -25.24 5.69
CA MET A 399 -18.80 -24.48 5.98
C MET A 399 -19.90 -25.32 6.66
N SER A 400 -19.66 -26.62 6.87
CA SER A 400 -20.59 -27.52 7.56
C SER A 400 -20.95 -27.07 8.98
N VAL A 401 -20.07 -26.30 9.65
CA VAL A 401 -20.32 -25.69 10.97
C VAL A 401 -21.56 -24.77 10.99
N ILE A 402 -21.93 -24.18 9.84
CA ILE A 402 -23.14 -23.35 9.71
C ILE A 402 -24.41 -24.16 9.95
N LYS A 403 -24.37 -25.49 9.81
CA LYS A 403 -25.55 -26.34 10.08
C LYS A 403 -26.06 -26.27 11.51
N GLN A 404 -25.20 -25.87 12.45
CA GLN A 404 -25.52 -25.70 13.86
C GLN A 404 -26.16 -24.33 14.17
N LEU A 405 -26.39 -23.49 13.15
CA LEU A 405 -26.88 -22.14 13.33
C LEU A 405 -28.33 -22.11 13.85
N THR A 406 -28.51 -21.55 15.04
CA THR A 406 -29.85 -21.37 15.65
C THR A 406 -30.42 -19.95 15.48
N ARG A 407 -29.58 -18.92 15.34
CA ARG A 407 -30.00 -17.50 15.27
C ARG A 407 -29.31 -16.74 14.13
N LYS A 408 -30.08 -15.97 13.37
CA LYS A 408 -29.60 -15.18 12.21
C LYS A 408 -29.48 -13.69 12.58
N THR A 409 -28.38 -13.34 13.25
CA THR A 409 -28.08 -11.94 13.61
C THR A 409 -27.47 -11.20 12.41
N LYS A 410 -27.47 -9.85 12.45
CA LYS A 410 -26.86 -9.02 11.39
C LYS A 410 -25.41 -9.44 11.08
N ARG A 411 -24.56 -9.51 12.12
CA ARG A 411 -23.16 -9.93 12.00
C ARG A 411 -22.99 -11.28 11.31
N ILE A 412 -23.80 -12.28 11.68
CA ILE A 412 -23.72 -13.62 11.09
C ILE A 412 -24.16 -13.58 9.62
N CYS A 413 -25.28 -12.91 9.34
CA CYS A 413 -25.80 -12.74 7.99
C CYS A 413 -24.79 -12.06 7.07
N GLU A 414 -24.17 -10.96 7.49
CA GLU A 414 -23.17 -10.24 6.70
C GLU A 414 -21.89 -11.07 6.50
N SER A 415 -21.41 -11.76 7.55
CA SER A 415 -20.16 -12.54 7.48
C SER A 415 -20.27 -13.84 6.69
N LEU A 416 -21.48 -14.33 6.44
CA LEU A 416 -21.72 -15.59 5.73
C LEU A 416 -22.41 -15.37 4.39
N PHE A 417 -22.78 -14.14 4.04
CA PHE A 417 -23.64 -13.86 2.89
C PHE A 417 -23.07 -14.45 1.61
N ASP A 418 -21.85 -14.07 1.23
CA ASP A 418 -21.22 -14.52 -0.02
C ASP A 418 -20.87 -16.01 0.00
N CYS A 419 -20.58 -16.57 1.18
CA CYS A 419 -20.43 -18.02 1.31
C CYS A 419 -21.76 -18.73 1.01
N CYS A 420 -22.85 -18.23 1.59
CA CYS A 420 -24.17 -18.84 1.50
C CYS A 420 -24.84 -18.64 0.14
N THR A 421 -24.48 -17.61 -0.64
CA THR A 421 -24.94 -17.50 -2.02
C THR A 421 -24.45 -18.71 -2.82
N VAL A 422 -23.15 -19.00 -2.80
CA VAL A 422 -22.58 -20.18 -3.47
C VAL A 422 -23.13 -21.49 -2.91
N LEU A 423 -23.15 -21.63 -1.57
CA LEU A 423 -23.58 -22.87 -0.91
C LEU A 423 -25.08 -23.13 -1.01
N SER A 424 -25.87 -22.21 -1.58
CA SER A 424 -27.28 -22.47 -1.86
C SER A 424 -27.47 -23.62 -2.86
N ASP A 425 -26.48 -23.89 -3.70
CA ASP A 425 -26.46 -25.04 -4.63
C ASP A 425 -25.54 -26.18 -4.15
N SER A 426 -25.22 -26.20 -2.85
CA SER A 426 -24.41 -27.25 -2.23
C SER A 426 -25.01 -28.65 -2.43
N SER A 427 -24.12 -29.64 -2.56
CA SER A 427 -24.52 -31.05 -2.66
C SER A 427 -25.12 -31.58 -1.35
N ASP A 428 -24.76 -30.94 -0.23
CA ASP A 428 -25.35 -31.20 1.07
C ASP A 428 -26.69 -30.46 1.24
N LEU A 429 -27.79 -31.21 1.17
CA LEU A 429 -29.15 -30.66 1.22
C LEU A 429 -29.43 -29.84 2.49
N GLN A 430 -28.84 -30.21 3.63
CA GLN A 430 -29.04 -29.47 4.88
C GLN A 430 -28.30 -28.14 4.84
N LEU A 431 -27.05 -28.16 4.37
CA LEU A 431 -26.24 -26.94 4.20
C LEU A 431 -26.88 -26.00 3.18
N ALA A 432 -27.34 -26.53 2.04
CA ALA A 432 -28.04 -25.77 1.01
C ALA A 432 -29.29 -25.10 1.58
N LYS A 433 -30.13 -25.84 2.31
CA LYS A 433 -31.34 -25.29 2.94
C LYS A 433 -31.04 -24.14 3.90
N ILE A 434 -30.02 -24.28 4.75
CA ILE A 434 -29.65 -23.25 5.74
C ILE A 434 -29.06 -22.03 5.02
N SER A 435 -28.22 -22.24 4.01
CA SER A 435 -27.61 -21.18 3.21
C SER A 435 -28.68 -20.33 2.50
N LYS A 436 -29.67 -20.97 1.86
CA LYS A 436 -30.84 -20.30 1.27
C LYS A 436 -31.57 -19.42 2.28
N GLN A 437 -31.79 -19.93 3.50
CA GLN A 437 -32.46 -19.15 4.55
C GLN A 437 -31.63 -17.95 5.01
N ILE A 438 -30.30 -18.07 5.08
CA ILE A 438 -29.41 -16.95 5.42
C ILE A 438 -29.53 -15.89 4.33
N VAL A 439 -29.39 -16.25 3.05
CA VAL A 439 -29.53 -15.32 1.91
C VAL A 439 -30.88 -14.60 1.93
N ILE A 440 -31.99 -15.33 2.09
CA ILE A 440 -33.34 -14.74 2.16
C ILE A 440 -33.47 -13.79 3.37
N THR A 441 -32.92 -14.18 4.52
CA THR A 441 -32.98 -13.34 5.74
C THR A 441 -32.14 -12.07 5.56
N SER A 442 -30.94 -12.21 5.01
CA SER A 442 -30.05 -11.09 4.70
C SER A 442 -30.72 -10.12 3.76
N PHE A 443 -31.40 -10.61 2.73
CA PHE A 443 -32.18 -9.77 1.83
C PHE A 443 -33.34 -9.04 2.54
N LYS A 444 -34.21 -9.78 3.25
CA LYS A 444 -35.39 -9.20 3.91
C LYS A 444 -35.05 -8.13 4.95
N LYS A 445 -33.88 -8.23 5.57
CA LYS A 445 -33.42 -7.33 6.64
C LYS A 445 -32.32 -6.35 6.18
N SER A 446 -31.92 -6.39 4.92
CA SER A 446 -30.77 -5.64 4.40
C SER A 446 -29.47 -5.89 5.19
N TYR A 447 -29.17 -7.16 5.49
CA TYR A 447 -27.94 -7.62 6.16
C TYR A 447 -26.97 -8.29 5.16
N TYR A 448 -26.85 -7.74 3.95
CA TYR A 448 -25.85 -8.16 2.98
C TYR A 448 -24.80 -7.03 2.82
N PRO A 449 -23.53 -7.37 2.53
CA PRO A 449 -22.43 -6.39 2.56
C PRO A 449 -22.38 -5.46 1.34
N HIS A 450 -23.15 -5.76 0.30
CA HIS A 450 -23.14 -5.04 -0.98
C HIS A 450 -24.19 -3.92 -1.03
N SER A 451 -23.97 -2.91 -1.86
CA SER A 451 -24.98 -1.87 -2.12
C SER A 451 -26.21 -2.46 -2.80
N ASN A 452 -26.00 -3.37 -3.76
CA ASN A 452 -27.06 -4.14 -4.39
C ASN A 452 -26.80 -5.64 -4.24
N ILE A 453 -27.84 -6.40 -3.87
CA ILE A 453 -27.74 -7.85 -3.72
C ILE A 453 -27.32 -8.56 -5.02
N ARG A 454 -27.58 -7.94 -6.18
CA ARG A 454 -27.18 -8.46 -7.49
C ARG A 454 -25.67 -8.42 -7.72
N ASP A 455 -24.94 -7.59 -6.99
CA ASP A 455 -23.50 -7.40 -7.17
C ASP A 455 -22.74 -8.70 -6.84
N SER A 456 -23.23 -9.50 -5.88
CA SER A 456 -22.67 -10.82 -5.57
C SER A 456 -22.74 -11.79 -6.74
N ILE A 457 -23.80 -11.73 -7.57
CA ILE A 457 -23.87 -12.57 -8.78
C ILE A 457 -22.84 -12.10 -9.81
N LYS A 458 -22.70 -10.79 -9.98
CA LYS A 458 -21.72 -10.23 -10.93
C LYS A 458 -20.30 -10.57 -10.55
N GLU A 459 -19.99 -10.55 -9.25
CA GLU A 459 -18.71 -11.01 -8.73
C GLU A 459 -18.49 -12.50 -9.00
N LEU A 460 -19.46 -13.36 -8.71
CA LEU A 460 -19.33 -14.79 -8.98
C LEU A 460 -19.17 -15.08 -10.48
N GLN A 461 -19.94 -14.40 -11.34
CA GLN A 461 -19.82 -14.48 -12.79
C GLN A 461 -18.43 -14.01 -13.28
N TYR A 462 -17.88 -12.95 -12.70
CA TYR A 462 -16.51 -12.50 -12.98
C TYR A 462 -15.46 -13.58 -12.71
N HIS A 463 -15.67 -14.37 -11.65
CA HIS A 463 -14.84 -15.53 -11.31
C HIS A 463 -15.25 -16.83 -12.03
N ASN A 464 -16.13 -16.77 -13.03
CA ASN A 464 -16.69 -17.93 -13.75
C ASN A 464 -17.39 -18.95 -12.84
N ILE A 465 -18.04 -18.47 -11.78
CA ILE A 465 -18.85 -19.26 -10.85
C ILE A 465 -20.33 -18.97 -11.11
N HIS A 466 -21.09 -20.03 -11.37
CA HIS A 466 -22.53 -19.96 -11.61
C HIS A 466 -23.31 -20.50 -10.41
N VAL A 467 -24.35 -19.76 -10.01
CA VAL A 467 -25.22 -20.12 -8.87
C VAL A 467 -26.67 -20.10 -9.34
N ILE A 468 -27.18 -21.29 -9.66
CA ILE A 468 -28.49 -21.50 -10.29
C ILE A 468 -29.61 -21.03 -9.36
N TRP A 469 -29.62 -21.47 -8.10
CA TRP A 469 -30.73 -21.15 -7.21
C TRP A 469 -30.84 -19.65 -6.94
N PHE A 470 -29.71 -18.98 -6.75
CA PHE A 470 -29.71 -17.55 -6.41
C PHE A 470 -30.14 -16.70 -7.60
N GLU A 471 -29.69 -17.03 -8.82
CA GLU A 471 -30.15 -16.40 -10.06
C GLU A 471 -31.66 -16.57 -10.25
N GLU A 472 -32.17 -17.80 -10.13
CA GLU A 472 -33.61 -18.07 -10.24
C GLU A 472 -34.43 -17.34 -9.17
N TRP A 473 -33.94 -17.31 -7.93
CA TRP A 473 -34.64 -16.66 -6.82
C TRP A 473 -34.75 -15.14 -7.04
N LEU A 474 -33.72 -14.49 -7.59
CA LEU A 474 -33.79 -13.08 -7.96
C LEU A 474 -34.75 -12.83 -9.14
N LEU A 475 -34.81 -13.73 -10.13
CA LEU A 475 -35.68 -13.62 -11.31
C LEU A 475 -37.16 -13.84 -11.00
N LYS A 476 -37.48 -14.74 -10.07
CA LYS A 476 -38.85 -15.05 -9.66
C LYS A 476 -39.53 -13.90 -8.90
N GLY A 477 -38.86 -12.76 -8.71
CA GLY A 477 -39.46 -11.54 -8.22
C GLY A 477 -39.78 -11.58 -6.72
N LYS A 478 -38.74 -11.79 -5.90
CA LYS A 478 -38.71 -11.70 -4.42
C LYS A 478 -39.60 -12.68 -3.66
#